data_AF-G6AXQ4-F1
#
_entry.id   AF-G6AXQ4-F1
#
_cell.length_a   1.000
_cell.length_b   1.000
_cell.length_c   1.000
_cell.angle_alpha   90.00
_cell.angle_beta   90.00
_cell.angle_gamma   90.00
#
_symmetry.space_group_name_H-M   'P 1'
#
loop_
_entity.id
_entity.type
_entity.pdbx_description
1 polymer ?
#
loop_
_entity_poly.entity_id
_entity_poly.type
_entity_poly.pdbx_seq_one_letter_code
_entity_poly.pdbx_strand_id
1 'polypeptide(L)'
;MNIYKLRHAILTLLIFTLSIAHLSAQIKWNSAYQAYIDQYKDLAIEQMLKYNIPASITLSQGLLESGAGKSWLTKSSNNHFGIKCHGWTGRRVFHDDDARGECFRAYDNPRQSFEDHSRFLATQSRYARLFSYSRTDYKSWARGLKQCGYATNPQYASKLIQIIELYQLDKFDKATRFDQFMVKHSTEDGLAPDGTFHVIKAYNHNYYIIARKGDTFKSLSKELCIGKRRLAKYNERYYKDELNPGDIIYLKRKRKKATKEYKNVPHVVKNGESMYSIAQKYGIRLSSLYKKNGLSPDFEIRVGDRLRVY
;
A
#
# COMPACT_ATOMS: atom_id res chain seq x y z
N MET A 1 -0.65 56.05 -67.34
CA MET A 1 -1.69 55.01 -67.21
C MET A 1 -0.97 53.67 -67.25
N ASN A 2 -0.77 52.84 -66.22
CA ASN A 2 -1.24 52.69 -64.83
C ASN A 2 -0.02 52.22 -64.00
N ILE A 3 0.39 52.83 -62.87
CA ILE A 3 -0.08 52.61 -61.47
C ILE A 3 -0.08 51.09 -61.15
N TYR A 4 0.81 50.50 -60.33
CA TYR A 4 0.98 50.64 -58.87
C TYR A 4 2.36 50.19 -58.36
N LYS A 5 2.84 50.93 -57.36
CA LYS A 5 3.94 50.65 -56.40
C LYS A 5 3.57 49.52 -55.44
N LEU A 6 4.54 48.80 -54.83
CA LEU A 6 4.74 48.61 -53.37
C LEU A 6 5.88 47.58 -53.12
N ARG A 7 7.09 48.01 -52.73
CA ARG A 7 7.63 48.06 -51.35
C ARG A 7 7.63 46.74 -50.57
N HIS A 8 8.85 46.36 -50.22
CA HIS A 8 9.36 45.54 -49.10
C HIS A 8 8.35 44.85 -48.17
N ALA A 9 8.51 43.53 -48.04
CA ALA A 9 8.63 42.87 -46.73
C ALA A 9 9.15 41.44 -46.94
N ILE A 10 10.39 41.18 -46.52
CA ILE A 10 10.83 39.85 -46.11
C ILE A 10 9.99 39.52 -44.88
N LEU A 11 8.89 38.79 -45.08
CA LEU A 11 8.15 38.19 -43.98
C LEU A 11 8.65 36.75 -43.86
N THR A 12 9.60 36.56 -42.95
CA THR A 12 9.90 35.26 -42.34
C THR A 12 8.60 34.63 -41.86
N LEU A 13 8.04 33.71 -42.64
CA LEU A 13 7.00 32.81 -42.15
C LEU A 13 7.69 31.79 -41.25
N LEU A 14 7.96 32.21 -40.02
CA LEU A 14 8.11 31.33 -38.87
C LEU A 14 6.81 30.53 -38.78
N ILE A 15 6.78 29.38 -39.45
CA ILE A 15 5.82 28.33 -39.15
C ILE A 15 6.19 27.90 -37.74
N PHE A 16 5.55 28.55 -36.78
CA PHE A 16 5.45 28.12 -35.40
C PHE A 16 4.83 26.72 -35.48
N THR A 17 5.66 25.69 -35.55
CA THR A 17 5.21 24.35 -35.20
C THR A 17 4.83 24.47 -33.74
N LEU A 18 3.54 24.71 -33.50
CA LEU A 18 2.90 24.45 -32.23
C LEU A 18 3.08 22.93 -32.03
N SER A 19 4.23 22.54 -31.50
CA SER A 19 4.36 21.30 -30.78
C SER A 19 3.32 21.41 -29.68
N ILE A 20 2.17 20.78 -29.91
CA ILE A 20 1.19 20.50 -28.87
C ILE A 20 1.97 19.60 -27.91
N ALA A 21 2.70 20.22 -26.98
CA ALA A 21 3.12 19.54 -25.79
C ALA A 21 1.82 19.08 -25.17
N HIS A 22 1.53 17.79 -25.30
CA HIS A 22 0.45 17.18 -24.55
C HIS A 22 0.78 17.48 -23.08
N LEU A 23 0.14 18.51 -22.54
CA LEU A 23 0.16 18.84 -21.12
C LEU A 23 -0.63 17.73 -20.42
N SER A 24 -0.06 16.53 -20.34
CA SER A 24 -0.56 15.51 -19.45
C SER A 24 -0.35 16.03 -18.04
N ALA A 25 -1.44 16.25 -17.30
CA ALA A 25 -1.36 16.64 -15.91
C ALA A 25 -0.44 15.65 -15.18
N GLN A 26 0.66 16.15 -14.63
CA GLN A 26 1.61 15.33 -13.88
C GLN A 26 0.90 14.75 -12.65
N ILE A 27 1.11 13.47 -12.38
CA ILE A 27 0.58 12.83 -11.18
C ILE A 27 1.17 13.55 -9.95
N LYS A 28 0.30 13.96 -9.03
CA LYS A 28 0.68 14.58 -7.76
C LYS A 28 0.63 13.56 -6.64
N TRP A 29 1.37 13.84 -5.57
CA TRP A 29 1.34 12.99 -4.37
C TRP A 29 -0.09 12.92 -3.81
N ASN A 30 -0.48 11.72 -3.37
CA ASN A 30 -1.82 11.41 -2.88
C ASN A 30 -1.72 10.41 -1.72
N SER A 31 -2.37 10.71 -0.60
CA SER A 31 -2.34 9.87 0.60
C SER A 31 -2.96 8.48 0.41
N ALA A 32 -3.96 8.34 -0.46
CA ALA A 32 -4.56 7.04 -0.78
C ALA A 32 -3.61 6.15 -1.58
N TYR A 33 -2.80 6.75 -2.46
CA TYR A 33 -1.77 6.02 -3.22
C TYR A 33 -0.68 5.52 -2.28
N GLN A 34 -0.22 6.38 -1.37
CA GLN A 34 0.74 6.01 -0.34
C GLN A 34 0.21 4.86 0.53
N ALA A 35 -1.06 4.92 0.96
CA ALA A 35 -1.69 3.85 1.74
C ALA A 35 -1.74 2.51 0.98
N TYR A 36 -2.08 2.54 -0.32
CA TYR A 36 -2.05 1.34 -1.16
C TYR A 36 -0.63 0.76 -1.30
N ILE A 37 0.36 1.63 -1.50
CA ILE A 37 1.78 1.23 -1.58
C ILE A 37 2.23 0.57 -0.28
N ASP A 38 1.93 1.18 0.87
CA ASP A 38 2.31 0.63 2.16
C ASP A 38 1.63 -0.70 2.47
N GLN A 39 0.40 -0.88 2.02
CA GLN A 39 -0.34 -2.13 2.14
C GLN A 39 0.28 -3.25 1.30
N TYR A 40 0.58 -2.99 0.02
CA TYR A 40 0.87 -4.05 -0.95
C TYR A 40 2.33 -4.16 -1.40
N LYS A 41 3.26 -3.29 -0.95
CA LYS A 41 4.67 -3.36 -1.36
C LYS A 41 5.32 -4.72 -1.07
N ASP A 42 5.06 -5.31 0.09
CA ASP A 42 5.67 -6.60 0.45
C ASP A 42 5.10 -7.75 -0.39
N LEU A 43 3.82 -7.66 -0.79
CA LEU A 43 3.22 -8.60 -1.73
C LEU A 43 3.83 -8.44 -3.12
N ALA A 44 4.04 -7.21 -3.60
CA ALA A 44 4.71 -6.96 -4.87
C ALA A 44 6.17 -7.47 -4.86
N ILE A 45 6.89 -7.33 -3.76
CA ILE A 45 8.24 -7.90 -3.58
C ILE A 45 8.19 -9.43 -3.59
N GLU A 46 7.23 -10.06 -2.91
CA GLU A 46 7.05 -11.52 -2.97
C GLU A 46 6.85 -11.98 -4.41
N GLN A 47 5.94 -11.34 -5.14
CA GLN A 47 5.66 -11.67 -6.53
C GLN A 47 6.89 -11.44 -7.42
N MET A 48 7.64 -10.37 -7.19
CA MET A 48 8.90 -10.11 -7.88
C MET A 48 9.93 -11.22 -7.65
N LEU A 49 10.11 -11.68 -6.41
CA LEU A 49 11.06 -12.75 -6.10
C LEU A 49 10.64 -14.09 -6.72
N LYS A 50 9.33 -14.32 -6.87
CA LYS A 50 8.78 -15.56 -7.43
C LYS A 50 8.75 -15.58 -8.96
N TYR A 51 8.42 -14.46 -9.60
CA TYR A 51 8.17 -14.37 -11.04
C TYR A 51 9.16 -13.51 -11.81
N ASN A 52 10.08 -12.82 -11.13
CA ASN A 52 11.09 -11.94 -11.72
C ASN A 52 10.51 -10.70 -12.46
N ILE A 53 9.29 -10.27 -12.11
CA ILE A 53 8.68 -9.02 -12.55
C ILE A 53 9.05 -7.92 -11.55
N PRO A 54 9.55 -6.73 -11.94
CA PRO A 54 9.90 -5.68 -11.00
C PRO A 54 8.75 -5.37 -10.03
N ALA A 55 9.05 -5.28 -8.73
CA ALA A 55 8.05 -4.96 -7.71
C ALA A 55 7.42 -3.59 -7.98
N SER A 56 8.21 -2.64 -8.47
CA SER A 56 7.76 -1.30 -8.88
C SER A 56 6.71 -1.35 -10.00
N ILE A 57 6.86 -2.28 -10.96
CA ILE A 57 5.90 -2.51 -12.05
C ILE A 57 4.60 -3.10 -11.49
N THR A 58 4.68 -4.22 -10.78
CA THR A 58 3.49 -4.86 -10.18
C THR A 58 2.72 -3.89 -9.29
N LEU A 59 3.43 -3.11 -8.46
CA LEU A 59 2.79 -2.19 -7.53
C LEU A 59 2.19 -0.96 -8.22
N SER A 60 2.87 -0.38 -9.22
CA SER A 60 2.35 0.75 -9.98
C SER A 60 1.17 0.37 -10.86
N GLN A 61 1.20 -0.81 -11.50
CA GLN A 61 0.04 -1.35 -12.21
C GLN A 61 -1.13 -1.57 -11.27
N GLY A 62 -0.94 -2.34 -10.19
CA GLY A 62 -2.02 -2.60 -9.24
C GLY A 62 -2.62 -1.31 -8.67
N LEU A 63 -1.79 -0.30 -8.36
CA LEU A 63 -2.27 1.00 -7.89
C LEU A 63 -3.09 1.74 -8.95
N LEU A 64 -2.61 1.79 -10.20
CA LEU A 64 -3.28 2.51 -11.28
C LEU A 64 -4.60 1.84 -11.68
N GLU A 65 -4.56 0.54 -11.95
CA GLU A 65 -5.71 -0.25 -12.45
C GLU A 65 -6.84 -0.35 -11.41
N SER A 66 -6.49 -0.48 -10.13
CA SER A 66 -7.49 -0.57 -9.05
C SER A 66 -8.01 0.78 -8.56
N GLY A 67 -7.49 1.90 -9.07
CA GLY A 67 -7.74 3.22 -8.51
C GLY A 67 -7.34 3.30 -7.03
N ALA A 68 -6.16 2.78 -6.69
CA ALA A 68 -5.67 2.57 -5.33
C ALA A 68 -6.64 1.74 -4.45
N GLY A 69 -7.17 0.65 -5.01
CA GLY A 69 -8.06 -0.30 -4.36
C GLY A 69 -9.50 0.17 -4.21
N LYS A 70 -9.87 1.29 -4.84
CA LYS A 70 -11.17 1.94 -4.64
C LYS A 70 -12.16 1.72 -5.77
N SER A 71 -11.72 1.20 -6.91
CA SER A 71 -12.59 0.94 -8.06
C SER A 71 -13.71 -0.04 -7.67
N TRP A 72 -14.84 0.05 -8.37
CA TRP A 72 -15.95 -0.89 -8.18
C TRP A 72 -15.49 -2.33 -8.43
N LEU A 73 -14.71 -2.56 -9.49
CA LEU A 73 -14.20 -3.87 -9.84
C LEU A 73 -13.36 -4.45 -8.69
N THR A 74 -12.43 -3.68 -8.13
CA THR A 74 -11.61 -4.16 -7.02
C THR A 74 -12.43 -4.42 -5.76
N LYS A 75 -13.36 -3.54 -5.39
CA LYS A 75 -14.21 -3.74 -4.19
C LYS A 75 -15.15 -4.94 -4.31
N SER A 76 -15.64 -5.24 -5.51
CA SER A 76 -16.62 -6.30 -5.74
C SER A 76 -15.99 -7.66 -6.03
N SER A 77 -14.70 -7.70 -6.42
CA SER A 77 -14.09 -8.91 -6.96
C SER A 77 -12.62 -9.13 -6.56
N ASN A 78 -12.02 -8.24 -5.78
CA ASN A 78 -10.57 -8.18 -5.51
C ASN A 78 -9.71 -8.22 -6.78
N ASN A 79 -10.24 -7.86 -7.96
CA ASN A 79 -9.45 -7.79 -9.17
C ASN A 79 -8.73 -6.43 -9.22
N HIS A 80 -7.45 -6.44 -8.83
CA HIS A 80 -6.62 -5.23 -8.77
C HIS A 80 -6.02 -4.83 -10.10
N PHE A 81 -6.04 -5.72 -11.10
CA PHE A 81 -5.29 -5.56 -12.35
C PHE A 81 -6.17 -5.57 -13.61
N GLY A 82 -7.50 -5.66 -13.45
CA GLY A 82 -8.45 -5.65 -14.56
C GLY A 82 -8.38 -6.90 -15.45
N ILE A 83 -7.95 -8.05 -14.91
CA ILE A 83 -7.75 -9.25 -15.76
C ILE A 83 -9.11 -9.81 -16.22
N LYS A 84 -9.27 -9.91 -17.54
CA LYS A 84 -10.46 -10.46 -18.21
C LYS A 84 -10.49 -12.00 -18.15
N CYS A 85 -11.67 -12.58 -18.32
CA CYS A 85 -11.89 -14.02 -18.08
C CYS A 85 -11.05 -14.94 -19.01
N HIS A 86 -11.07 -14.78 -20.35
CA HIS A 86 -10.30 -15.60 -21.32
C HIS A 86 -9.99 -17.06 -20.87
N GLY A 87 -11.01 -17.92 -20.79
CA GLY A 87 -10.86 -19.32 -20.35
C GLY A 87 -10.83 -19.54 -18.83
N TRP A 88 -11.05 -18.49 -18.04
CA TRP A 88 -11.15 -18.55 -16.59
C TRP A 88 -12.37 -19.36 -16.13
N THR A 89 -12.10 -20.34 -15.27
CA THR A 89 -13.10 -21.26 -14.70
C THR A 89 -13.48 -20.92 -13.26
N GLY A 90 -12.78 -19.97 -12.63
CA GLY A 90 -13.07 -19.50 -11.29
C GLY A 90 -14.21 -18.49 -11.24
N ARG A 91 -14.38 -17.85 -10.08
CA ARG A 91 -15.39 -16.83 -9.85
C ARG A 91 -15.17 -15.62 -10.77
N ARG A 92 -16.24 -15.00 -11.24
CA ARG A 92 -16.20 -13.89 -12.22
C ARG A 92 -17.26 -12.85 -11.90
N VAL A 93 -17.05 -11.64 -12.40
CA VAL A 93 -18.02 -10.54 -12.38
C VAL A 93 -18.13 -9.94 -13.78
N PHE A 94 -19.26 -9.29 -14.05
CA PHE A 94 -19.49 -8.57 -15.30
C PHE A 94 -19.56 -7.07 -15.02
N HIS A 95 -18.90 -6.28 -15.84
CA HIS A 95 -18.83 -4.83 -15.70
C HIS A 95 -18.62 -4.19 -17.08
N ASP A 96 -19.15 -2.99 -17.28
CA ASP A 96 -18.94 -2.23 -18.51
C ASP A 96 -17.60 -1.49 -18.40
N ASP A 97 -16.66 -1.75 -19.30
CA ASP A 97 -15.34 -1.09 -19.33
C ASP A 97 -15.03 -0.54 -20.72
N ASP A 98 -14.34 -1.29 -21.58
CA ASP A 98 -14.16 -0.94 -23.00
C ASP A 98 -15.42 -1.26 -23.81
N ALA A 99 -16.12 -2.32 -23.40
CA ALA A 99 -17.37 -2.78 -23.98
C ALA A 99 -18.41 -3.09 -22.89
N ARG A 100 -19.67 -3.19 -23.30
CA ARG A 100 -20.76 -3.56 -22.40
C ARG A 100 -20.65 -5.03 -22.01
N GLY A 101 -20.79 -5.33 -20.73
CA GLY A 101 -20.86 -6.69 -20.18
C GLY A 101 -19.56 -7.46 -20.25
N GLU A 102 -18.40 -6.80 -20.12
CA GLU A 102 -17.12 -7.50 -20.13
C GLU A 102 -16.95 -8.39 -18.89
N CYS A 103 -16.37 -9.58 -19.11
CA CYS A 103 -16.14 -10.57 -18.06
C CYS A 103 -14.77 -10.37 -17.42
N PHE A 104 -14.76 -10.16 -16.11
CA PHE A 104 -13.56 -10.04 -15.30
C PHE A 104 -13.42 -11.20 -14.32
N ARG A 105 -12.18 -11.64 -14.09
CA ARG A 105 -11.85 -12.60 -13.05
C ARG A 105 -12.19 -12.01 -11.69
N ALA A 106 -12.60 -12.85 -10.75
CA ALA A 106 -12.85 -12.47 -9.36
C ALA A 106 -12.08 -13.40 -8.42
N TYR A 107 -11.58 -12.83 -7.34
CA TYR A 107 -10.66 -13.46 -6.41
C TYR A 107 -11.14 -13.31 -4.98
N ASP A 108 -10.80 -14.29 -4.14
CA ASP A 108 -11.26 -14.28 -2.74
C ASP A 108 -10.45 -13.33 -1.87
N ASN A 109 -9.32 -12.82 -2.37
CA ASN A 109 -8.55 -11.77 -1.73
C ASN A 109 -7.53 -11.12 -2.68
N PRO A 110 -6.94 -9.97 -2.32
CA PRO A 110 -5.93 -9.29 -3.14
C PRO A 110 -4.73 -10.17 -3.50
N ARG A 111 -4.29 -11.07 -2.60
CA ARG A 111 -3.14 -11.96 -2.85
C ARG A 111 -3.36 -12.84 -4.06
N GLN A 112 -4.55 -13.43 -4.21
CA GLN A 112 -4.90 -14.22 -5.38
C GLN A 112 -4.84 -13.39 -6.68
N SER A 113 -5.27 -12.13 -6.64
CA SER A 113 -5.20 -11.23 -7.80
C SER A 113 -3.76 -10.90 -8.22
N PHE A 114 -2.88 -10.61 -7.27
CA PHE A 114 -1.45 -10.35 -7.52
C PHE A 114 -0.73 -11.59 -8.05
N GLU A 115 -1.03 -12.74 -7.48
CA GLU A 115 -0.51 -14.03 -7.93
C GLU A 115 -0.96 -14.35 -9.36
N ASP A 116 -2.23 -14.13 -9.68
CA ASP A 116 -2.76 -14.39 -11.02
C ASP A 116 -2.25 -13.41 -12.07
N HIS A 117 -2.11 -12.13 -11.72
CA HIS A 117 -1.43 -11.14 -12.56
C HIS A 117 0.00 -11.53 -12.89
N SER A 118 0.77 -11.93 -11.87
CA SER A 118 2.18 -12.26 -12.06
C SER A 118 2.35 -13.51 -12.91
N ARG A 119 1.52 -14.54 -12.67
CA ARG A 119 1.44 -15.72 -13.54
C ARG A 119 1.01 -15.37 -14.95
N PHE A 120 0.01 -14.50 -15.13
CA PHE A 120 -0.46 -14.06 -16.44
C PHE A 120 0.67 -13.42 -17.25
N LEU A 121 1.44 -12.51 -16.66
CA LEU A 121 2.60 -11.90 -17.33
C LEU A 121 3.71 -12.93 -17.59
N ALA A 122 3.99 -13.82 -16.65
CA ALA A 122 5.08 -14.79 -16.76
C ALA A 122 4.82 -15.94 -17.76
N THR A 123 3.55 -16.27 -18.04
CA THR A 123 3.20 -17.45 -18.85
C THR A 123 2.73 -17.12 -20.25
N GLN A 124 2.20 -15.92 -20.48
CA GLN A 124 1.69 -15.54 -21.80
C GLN A 124 2.84 -15.14 -22.74
N SER A 125 2.97 -15.85 -23.85
CA SER A 125 4.06 -15.66 -24.84
C SER A 125 4.21 -14.21 -25.29
N ARG A 126 3.10 -13.46 -25.40
CA ARG A 126 3.09 -12.03 -25.77
C ARG A 126 3.95 -11.15 -24.85
N TYR A 127 4.17 -11.54 -23.59
CA TYR A 127 4.96 -10.78 -22.61
C TYR A 127 6.37 -11.36 -22.40
N ALA A 128 6.73 -12.46 -23.06
CA ALA A 128 8.01 -13.15 -22.84
C ALA A 128 9.24 -12.23 -22.99
N ARG A 129 9.21 -11.31 -23.96
CA ARG A 129 10.29 -10.33 -24.17
C ARG A 129 10.52 -9.37 -23.01
N LEU A 130 9.55 -9.19 -22.11
CA LEU A 130 9.75 -8.32 -20.95
C LEU A 130 10.79 -8.91 -19.99
N PHE A 131 10.88 -10.23 -19.94
CA PHE A 131 11.79 -10.96 -19.06
C PHE A 131 13.24 -10.95 -19.55
N SER A 132 13.53 -10.40 -20.74
CA SER A 132 14.90 -10.13 -21.16
C SER A 132 15.43 -8.81 -20.59
N TYR A 133 14.58 -7.94 -20.05
CA TYR A 133 15.01 -6.71 -19.39
C TYR A 133 15.48 -7.01 -17.97
N SER A 134 16.47 -6.23 -17.51
CA SER A 134 16.85 -6.25 -16.09
C SER A 134 15.64 -5.95 -15.21
N ARG A 135 15.56 -6.63 -14.07
CA ARG A 135 14.53 -6.39 -13.06
C ARG A 135 14.57 -4.97 -12.48
N THR A 136 15.68 -4.27 -12.62
CA THR A 136 15.80 -2.87 -12.17
C THR A 136 15.50 -1.85 -13.28
N ASP A 137 15.20 -2.30 -14.51
CA ASP A 137 14.86 -1.42 -15.63
C ASP A 137 13.34 -1.28 -15.82
N TYR A 138 12.69 -0.70 -14.82
CA TYR A 138 11.24 -0.48 -14.84
C TYR A 138 10.77 0.38 -16.03
N LYS A 139 11.65 1.22 -16.61
CA LYS A 139 11.31 2.06 -17.76
C LYS A 139 11.12 1.22 -19.02
N SER A 140 12.03 0.28 -19.29
CA SER A 140 11.89 -0.67 -20.39
C SER A 140 10.71 -1.62 -20.18
N TRP A 141 10.49 -2.08 -18.94
CA TRP A 141 9.30 -2.87 -18.58
C TRP A 141 7.99 -2.12 -18.87
N ALA A 142 7.84 -0.87 -18.41
CA ALA A 142 6.62 -0.09 -18.61
C ALA A 142 6.32 0.18 -20.10
N ARG A 143 7.34 0.56 -20.88
CA ARG A 143 7.22 0.73 -22.33
C ARG A 143 6.91 -0.60 -23.03
N GLY A 144 7.58 -1.66 -22.60
CA GLY A 144 7.39 -3.01 -23.11
C GLY A 144 5.96 -3.51 -22.90
N LEU A 145 5.39 -3.35 -21.70
CA LEU A 145 4.01 -3.71 -21.37
C LEU A 145 3.01 -3.03 -22.31
N LYS A 146 3.19 -1.73 -22.54
CA LYS A 146 2.35 -0.97 -23.47
C LYS A 146 2.43 -1.52 -24.90
N GLN A 147 3.65 -1.69 -25.41
CA GLN A 147 3.91 -2.24 -26.73
C GLN A 147 3.42 -3.69 -26.90
N CYS A 148 3.46 -4.50 -25.83
CA CYS A 148 2.89 -5.85 -25.79
C CYS A 148 1.35 -5.82 -25.80
N GLY A 149 0.71 -4.66 -25.68
CA GLY A 149 -0.73 -4.48 -25.68
C GLY A 149 -1.42 -4.82 -24.36
N TYR A 150 -0.76 -4.56 -23.21
CA TYR A 150 -1.41 -4.68 -21.90
C TYR A 150 -2.55 -3.67 -21.73
N ALA A 151 -2.36 -2.43 -22.19
CA ALA A 151 -3.36 -1.37 -22.12
C ALA A 151 -3.47 -0.59 -23.45
N THR A 152 -4.67 -0.10 -23.77
CA THR A 152 -4.97 0.70 -24.97
C THR A 152 -4.56 2.17 -24.82
N ASN A 153 -4.54 2.69 -23.58
CA ASN A 153 -4.15 4.08 -23.29
C ASN A 153 -2.72 4.41 -23.76
N PRO A 154 -2.48 5.43 -24.61
CA PRO A 154 -1.13 5.78 -25.09
C PRO A 154 -0.20 6.27 -23.97
N GLN A 155 -0.74 6.85 -22.89
CA GLN A 155 0.02 7.34 -21.74
C GLN A 155 0.28 6.27 -20.67
N TYR A 156 -0.03 5.00 -20.95
CA TYR A 156 0.09 3.94 -19.94
C TYR A 156 1.51 3.84 -19.37
N ALA A 157 2.50 3.69 -20.25
CA ALA A 157 3.89 3.56 -19.83
C ALA A 157 4.40 4.79 -19.07
N SER A 158 4.03 6.00 -19.51
CA SER A 158 4.44 7.23 -18.83
C SER A 158 3.79 7.39 -17.47
N LYS A 159 2.52 7.00 -17.31
CA LYS A 159 1.85 6.99 -16.00
C LYS A 159 2.50 6.03 -15.02
N LEU A 160 2.85 4.81 -15.44
CA LEU A 160 3.58 3.87 -14.58
C LEU A 160 4.93 4.44 -14.14
N ILE A 161 5.72 4.97 -15.09
CA ILE A 161 7.02 5.58 -14.80
C ILE A 161 6.87 6.75 -13.81
N GLN A 162 5.88 7.64 -14.01
CA GLN A 162 5.63 8.75 -13.10
C GLN A 162 5.25 8.29 -11.69
N ILE A 163 4.42 7.24 -11.55
CA ILE A 163 4.08 6.67 -10.24
C ILE A 163 5.33 6.08 -9.58
N ILE A 164 6.12 5.31 -10.32
CA ILE A 164 7.33 4.68 -9.79
C ILE A 164 8.32 5.74 -9.30
N GLU A 165 8.55 6.79 -10.08
CA GLU A 165 9.49 7.87 -9.73
C GLU A 165 8.97 8.73 -8.57
N LEU A 166 7.70 9.13 -8.59
CA LEU A 166 7.10 9.99 -7.55
C LEU A 166 7.11 9.34 -6.16
N TYR A 167 6.82 8.04 -6.09
CA TYR A 167 6.77 7.29 -4.82
C TYR A 167 8.04 6.48 -4.55
N GLN A 168 9.05 6.58 -5.43
CA GLN A 168 10.32 5.86 -5.34
C GLN A 168 10.11 4.35 -5.17
N LEU A 169 9.29 3.75 -6.04
CA LEU A 169 8.94 2.33 -5.96
C LEU A 169 10.08 1.42 -6.45
N ASP A 170 10.97 1.94 -7.29
CA ASP A 170 12.14 1.26 -7.84
C ASP A 170 13.11 0.75 -6.74
N LYS A 171 13.11 1.37 -5.56
CA LYS A 171 13.86 0.87 -4.39
C LYS A 171 13.48 -0.56 -4.01
N PHE A 172 12.25 -0.98 -4.29
CA PHE A 172 11.77 -2.33 -4.01
C PHE A 172 12.33 -3.37 -4.99
N ASP A 173 12.78 -2.98 -6.18
CA ASP A 173 13.26 -3.90 -7.21
C ASP A 173 14.57 -4.62 -6.83
N LYS A 174 15.27 -4.03 -5.85
CA LYS A 174 16.52 -4.54 -5.27
C LYS A 174 16.31 -5.38 -4.00
N ALA A 175 15.06 -5.52 -3.53
CA ALA A 175 14.78 -6.28 -2.32
C ALA A 175 15.09 -7.77 -2.51
N THR A 176 15.71 -8.38 -1.49
CA THR A 176 16.01 -9.82 -1.44
C THR A 176 15.09 -10.60 -0.51
N ARG A 177 14.23 -9.88 0.23
CA ARG A 177 13.25 -10.42 1.17
C ARG A 177 12.07 -9.46 1.28
N PHE A 178 10.94 -9.99 1.73
CA PHE A 178 9.73 -9.23 2.02
C PHE A 178 9.26 -9.52 3.45
N ASP A 179 8.39 -8.66 3.96
CA ASP A 179 7.75 -8.86 5.25
C ASP A 179 6.58 -9.84 5.13
N GLN A 180 6.83 -11.10 5.52
CA GLN A 180 5.82 -12.16 5.53
C GLN A 180 4.60 -11.83 6.38
N PHE A 181 4.75 -11.02 7.44
CA PHE A 181 3.63 -10.62 8.27
C PHE A 181 2.73 -9.65 7.50
N MET A 182 3.31 -8.66 6.82
CA MET A 182 2.54 -7.75 5.98
C MET A 182 1.80 -8.52 4.90
N VAL A 183 2.49 -9.40 4.14
CA VAL A 183 1.85 -10.20 3.10
C VAL A 183 0.69 -11.05 3.62
N LYS A 184 0.78 -11.59 4.84
CA LYS A 184 -0.29 -12.43 5.40
C LYS A 184 -1.49 -11.62 5.90
N HIS A 185 -1.27 -10.43 6.43
CA HIS A 185 -2.28 -9.69 7.20
C HIS A 185 -2.83 -8.45 6.48
N SER A 186 -2.25 -8.07 5.33
CA SER A 186 -2.70 -6.94 4.51
C SER A 186 -3.53 -7.36 3.29
N THR A 187 -3.67 -8.67 3.04
CA THR A 187 -4.23 -9.22 1.80
C THR A 187 -5.43 -10.11 2.06
N GLU A 188 -6.18 -9.88 3.13
CA GLU A 188 -7.35 -10.68 3.51
C GLU A 188 -8.61 -9.82 3.60
N ASP A 189 -9.76 -10.44 3.34
CA ASP A 189 -11.01 -9.80 2.89
C ASP A 189 -11.89 -9.15 3.99
N GLY A 190 -11.37 -8.89 5.19
CA GLY A 190 -12.16 -8.15 6.17
C GLY A 190 -11.95 -6.65 6.01
N LEU A 191 -12.98 -5.94 5.55
CA LEU A 191 -13.01 -4.48 5.61
C LEU A 191 -13.29 -4.01 7.05
N ALA A 192 -12.73 -2.86 7.41
CA ALA A 192 -13.14 -2.13 8.60
C ALA A 192 -14.63 -1.69 8.47
N PRO A 193 -15.29 -1.29 9.57
CA PRO A 193 -16.70 -0.88 9.54
C PRO A 193 -17.03 0.24 8.55
N ASP A 194 -16.04 1.07 8.18
CA ASP A 194 -16.17 2.15 7.19
C ASP A 194 -16.01 1.70 5.73
N GLY A 195 -15.85 0.39 5.48
CA GLY A 195 -15.67 -0.18 4.15
C GLY A 195 -14.26 0.02 3.58
N THR A 196 -13.28 0.37 4.40
CA THR A 196 -11.86 0.50 4.00
C THR A 196 -10.97 -0.39 4.87
N PHE A 197 -9.72 -0.62 4.47
CA PHE A 197 -8.76 -1.37 5.29
C PHE A 197 -8.07 -0.48 6.33
N HIS A 198 -7.69 -1.08 7.45
CA HIS A 198 -6.74 -0.52 8.40
C HIS A 198 -5.33 -0.53 7.82
N VAL A 199 -4.70 0.65 7.85
CA VAL A 199 -3.27 0.78 7.51
C VAL A 199 -2.45 0.18 8.64
N ILE A 200 -1.76 -0.92 8.35
CA ILE A 200 -0.82 -1.55 9.28
C ILE A 200 0.48 -0.74 9.29
N LYS A 201 0.88 -0.30 10.49
CA LYS A 201 2.11 0.46 10.72
C LYS A 201 3.13 -0.39 11.47
N ALA A 202 4.40 -0.24 11.15
CA ALA A 202 5.50 -0.91 11.85
C ALA A 202 6.12 0.01 12.91
N TYR A 203 6.31 -0.51 14.13
CA TYR A 203 7.03 0.19 15.19
C TYR A 203 7.61 -0.80 16.21
N ASN A 204 8.81 -0.52 16.71
CA ASN A 204 9.51 -1.31 17.73
C ASN A 204 9.50 -2.84 17.46
N HIS A 205 9.87 -3.26 16.24
CA HIS A 205 9.85 -4.67 15.80
C HIS A 205 8.47 -5.34 15.93
N ASN A 206 7.41 -4.55 15.80
CA ASN A 206 6.02 -4.97 15.89
C ASN A 206 5.20 -4.20 14.84
N TYR A 207 3.91 -4.53 14.76
CA TYR A 207 2.94 -3.92 13.87
C TYR A 207 1.76 -3.47 14.70
N TYR A 208 1.10 -2.41 14.28
CA TYR A 208 -0.10 -1.91 14.93
C TYR A 208 -1.04 -1.28 13.92
N ILE A 209 -2.31 -1.19 14.31
CA ILE A 209 -3.31 -0.34 13.67
C ILE A 209 -3.76 0.72 14.67
N ILE A 210 -4.40 1.76 14.16
CA ILE A 210 -5.12 2.73 14.96
C ILE A 210 -6.60 2.38 14.88
N ALA A 211 -7.22 2.08 16.02
CA ALA A 211 -8.63 1.75 16.07
C ALA A 211 -9.49 2.94 15.61
N ARG A 212 -10.58 2.64 14.92
CA ARG A 212 -11.59 3.57 14.42
C ARG A 212 -12.89 3.39 15.19
N LYS A 213 -13.83 4.30 14.97
CA LYS A 213 -15.16 4.23 15.59
C LYS A 213 -15.87 2.94 15.17
N GLY A 214 -16.33 2.18 16.17
CA GLY A 214 -17.04 0.91 15.96
C GLY A 214 -16.12 -0.32 15.86
N ASP A 215 -14.81 -0.14 15.94
CA ASP A 215 -13.91 -1.29 15.98
C ASP A 215 -14.08 -2.12 17.24
N THR A 216 -13.93 -3.41 17.06
CA THR A 216 -13.86 -4.38 18.14
C THR A 216 -12.72 -5.34 17.85
N PHE A 217 -12.22 -6.03 18.87
CA PHE A 217 -11.30 -7.15 18.62
C PHE A 217 -11.91 -8.22 17.71
N LYS A 218 -13.25 -8.33 17.62
CA LYS A 218 -13.93 -9.24 16.71
C LYS A 218 -13.85 -8.76 15.25
N SER A 219 -14.10 -7.49 14.96
CA SER A 219 -13.97 -6.95 13.59
C SER A 219 -12.53 -7.00 13.13
N LEU A 220 -11.60 -6.49 13.93
CA LEU A 220 -10.16 -6.51 13.64
C LEU A 220 -9.62 -7.94 13.50
N SER A 221 -10.19 -8.90 14.22
CA SER A 221 -9.80 -10.32 14.07
C SER A 221 -10.20 -10.91 12.73
N LYS A 222 -11.30 -10.46 12.12
CA LYS A 222 -11.74 -10.92 10.80
C LYS A 222 -10.87 -10.28 9.71
N GLU A 223 -10.67 -8.97 9.80
CA GLU A 223 -9.82 -8.20 8.89
C GLU A 223 -8.38 -8.69 8.88
N LEU A 224 -7.76 -8.77 10.06
CA LEU A 224 -6.35 -9.06 10.14
C LEU A 224 -6.05 -10.56 10.23
N CYS A 225 -7.06 -11.43 10.20
CA CYS A 225 -6.88 -12.89 10.39
C CYS A 225 -6.06 -13.25 11.64
N ILE A 226 -6.21 -12.46 12.71
CA ILE A 226 -5.58 -12.68 14.03
C ILE A 226 -6.70 -12.90 15.05
N GLY A 227 -6.77 -14.08 15.66
CA GLY A 227 -7.84 -14.41 16.59
C GLY A 227 -8.04 -13.34 17.69
N LYS A 228 -9.26 -12.85 17.86
CA LYS A 228 -9.64 -11.75 18.78
C LYS A 228 -9.04 -11.84 20.19
N ARG A 229 -9.03 -13.03 20.81
CA ARG A 229 -8.44 -13.26 22.15
C ARG A 229 -6.93 -13.04 22.15
N ARG A 230 -6.26 -13.43 21.06
CA ARG A 230 -4.82 -13.25 20.87
C ARG A 230 -4.49 -11.77 20.65
N LEU A 231 -5.27 -11.09 19.83
CA LEU A 231 -5.13 -9.65 19.58
C LEU A 231 -5.32 -8.84 20.87
N ALA A 232 -6.36 -9.13 21.65
CA ALA A 232 -6.59 -8.51 22.96
C ALA A 232 -5.43 -8.80 23.94
N LYS A 233 -4.95 -10.05 23.99
CA LYS A 233 -3.79 -10.44 24.82
C LYS A 233 -2.51 -9.69 24.47
N TYR A 234 -2.23 -9.42 23.20
CA TYR A 234 -1.06 -8.62 22.80
C TYR A 234 -1.11 -7.18 23.32
N ASN A 235 -2.33 -6.69 23.52
CA ASN A 235 -2.62 -5.36 24.02
C ASN A 235 -2.93 -5.34 25.51
N GLU A 236 -2.76 -6.45 26.24
CA GLU A 236 -3.04 -6.55 27.69
C GLU A 236 -4.47 -6.15 28.05
N ARG A 237 -5.42 -6.50 27.17
CA ARG A 237 -6.85 -6.22 27.27
C ARG A 237 -7.69 -7.50 27.24
N TYR A 238 -8.94 -7.39 27.67
CA TYR A 238 -9.94 -8.44 27.46
C TYR A 238 -10.61 -8.29 26.08
N TYR A 239 -10.97 -9.41 25.45
CA TYR A 239 -11.38 -9.41 24.03
C TYR A 239 -12.76 -8.79 23.78
N LYS A 240 -13.51 -8.46 24.83
CA LYS A 240 -14.78 -7.73 24.76
C LYS A 240 -14.63 -6.26 25.18
N ASP A 241 -13.43 -5.82 25.54
CA ASP A 241 -13.23 -4.41 25.88
C ASP A 241 -13.55 -3.53 24.69
N GLU A 242 -14.13 -2.37 24.97
CA GLU A 242 -14.44 -1.35 23.97
C GLU A 242 -13.16 -0.70 23.43
N LEU A 243 -13.05 -0.56 22.11
CA LEU A 243 -11.93 0.15 21.49
C LEU A 243 -12.35 1.59 21.20
N ASN A 244 -11.55 2.55 21.68
CA ASN A 244 -11.79 3.95 21.39
C ASN A 244 -11.07 4.35 20.11
N PRO A 245 -11.66 5.25 19.29
CA PRO A 245 -10.95 5.84 18.16
C PRO A 245 -9.61 6.43 18.61
N GLY A 246 -8.52 6.04 17.93
CA GLY A 246 -7.16 6.46 18.30
C GLY A 246 -6.38 5.44 19.12
N ASP A 247 -7.02 4.38 19.66
CA ASP A 247 -6.32 3.32 20.38
C ASP A 247 -5.27 2.65 19.48
N ILE A 248 -4.05 2.49 20.00
CA ILE A 248 -3.00 1.71 19.34
C ILE A 248 -3.24 0.24 19.64
N ILE A 249 -3.49 -0.55 18.58
CA ILE A 249 -3.71 -1.99 18.69
C ILE A 249 -2.55 -2.73 18.05
N TYR A 250 -1.65 -3.28 18.86
CA TYR A 250 -0.52 -4.08 18.39
C TYR A 250 -0.95 -5.48 17.94
N LEU A 251 -0.31 -5.93 16.86
CA LEU A 251 -0.66 -7.17 16.16
C LEU A 251 0.28 -8.34 16.51
N LYS A 252 1.37 -8.08 17.24
CA LYS A 252 2.20 -9.08 17.91
C LYS A 252 2.41 -8.70 19.38
N ARG A 253 2.91 -9.65 20.18
CA ARG A 253 3.27 -9.40 21.57
C ARG A 253 4.31 -8.27 21.66
N LYS A 254 3.97 -7.20 22.39
CA LYS A 254 4.85 -6.04 22.63
C LYS A 254 6.23 -6.42 23.18
N ARG A 255 7.22 -5.56 22.97
CA ARG A 255 8.61 -5.78 23.42
C ARG A 255 8.73 -5.52 24.93
N LYS A 256 9.87 -5.90 25.51
CA LYS A 256 10.19 -5.58 26.92
C LYS A 256 10.78 -4.18 27.10
N LYS A 257 11.16 -3.53 26.00
CA LYS A 257 11.81 -2.21 25.97
C LYS A 257 11.50 -1.47 24.67
N ALA A 258 11.58 -0.15 24.73
CA ALA A 258 11.44 0.75 23.59
C ALA A 258 12.61 0.60 22.60
N THR A 259 12.53 1.33 21.49
CA THR A 259 13.59 1.47 20.49
C THR A 259 14.86 2.09 21.09
N LYS A 260 16.02 1.83 20.47
CA LYS A 260 17.35 2.25 20.97
C LYS A 260 17.50 3.76 21.15
N GLU A 261 16.75 4.55 20.37
CA GLU A 261 16.69 6.01 20.50
C GLU A 261 16.25 6.48 21.90
N TYR A 262 15.53 5.66 22.67
CA TYR A 262 15.13 5.99 24.04
C TYR A 262 16.09 5.46 25.12
N LYS A 263 17.28 4.97 24.73
CA LYS A 263 18.29 4.59 25.71
C LYS A 263 18.73 5.82 26.49
N ASN A 264 18.57 5.79 27.82
CA ASN A 264 18.85 6.91 28.73
C ASN A 264 17.98 8.16 28.52
N VAL A 265 16.91 8.06 27.72
CA VAL A 265 15.93 9.14 27.54
C VAL A 265 14.64 8.71 28.23
N PRO A 266 14.39 9.13 29.48
CA PRO A 266 13.17 8.76 30.18
C PRO A 266 11.97 9.47 29.56
N HIS A 267 10.82 8.82 29.65
CA HIS A 267 9.55 9.45 29.41
C HIS A 267 9.17 10.29 30.63
N VAL A 268 8.80 11.55 30.42
CA VAL A 268 8.23 12.42 31.46
C VAL A 268 6.71 12.36 31.35
N VAL A 269 6.06 11.88 32.41
CA VAL A 269 4.61 11.67 32.45
C VAL A 269 3.88 13.00 32.28
N LYS A 270 2.93 13.04 31.34
CA LYS A 270 2.08 14.20 31.04
C LYS A 270 0.68 14.02 31.61
N ASN A 271 -0.06 15.12 31.67
CA ASN A 271 -1.46 15.12 32.10
C ASN A 271 -2.29 14.15 31.24
N GLY A 272 -3.08 13.29 31.88
CA GLY A 272 -3.91 12.28 31.24
C GLY A 272 -3.19 11.01 30.75
N GLU A 273 -1.86 10.89 30.93
CA GLU A 273 -1.16 9.64 30.64
C GLU A 273 -1.32 8.63 31.79
N SER A 274 -1.37 7.35 31.43
CA SER A 274 -1.36 6.22 32.36
C SER A 274 -0.21 5.29 32.02
N MET A 275 0.18 4.42 32.94
CA MET A 275 1.18 3.39 32.66
C MET A 275 0.81 2.55 31.42
N TYR A 276 -0.49 2.29 31.22
CA TYR A 276 -1.00 1.60 30.04
C TYR A 276 -0.82 2.42 28.76
N SER A 277 -1.22 3.69 28.72
CA SER A 277 -1.09 4.51 27.50
C SER A 277 0.36 4.75 27.13
N ILE A 278 1.25 4.94 28.12
CA ILE A 278 2.70 5.04 27.93
C ILE A 278 3.25 3.72 27.37
N ALA A 279 2.85 2.57 27.93
CA ALA A 279 3.27 1.27 27.42
C ALA A 279 2.84 1.04 25.96
N GLN A 280 1.63 1.47 25.59
CA GLN A 280 1.14 1.42 24.20
C GLN A 280 1.94 2.35 23.27
N LYS A 281 2.21 3.59 23.69
CA LYS A 281 3.01 4.57 22.95
C LYS A 281 4.39 4.03 22.53
N TYR A 282 5.07 3.33 23.44
CA TYR A 282 6.41 2.79 23.19
C TYR A 282 6.42 1.33 22.68
N GLY A 283 5.25 0.70 22.53
CA GLY A 283 5.14 -0.69 22.09
C GLY A 283 5.82 -1.66 23.05
N ILE A 284 5.74 -1.37 24.35
CA ILE A 284 6.29 -2.19 25.43
C ILE A 284 5.18 -2.82 26.26
N ARG A 285 5.48 -3.94 26.90
CA ARG A 285 4.56 -4.59 27.84
C ARG A 285 4.43 -3.73 29.09
N LEU A 286 3.20 -3.53 29.57
CA LEU A 286 2.87 -2.81 30.79
C LEU A 286 3.67 -3.37 31.99
N SER A 287 3.65 -4.69 32.16
CA SER A 287 4.44 -5.39 33.17
C SER A 287 5.95 -5.13 33.09
N SER A 288 6.49 -4.93 31.88
CA SER A 288 7.91 -4.61 31.70
C SER A 288 8.21 -3.14 32.03
N LEU A 289 7.27 -2.23 31.80
CA LEU A 289 7.39 -0.82 32.19
C LEU A 289 7.44 -0.69 33.72
N TYR A 290 6.52 -1.32 34.44
CA TYR A 290 6.54 -1.37 35.92
C TYR A 290 7.87 -1.94 36.45
N LYS A 291 8.21 -3.17 36.02
CA LYS A 291 9.42 -3.86 36.49
C LYS A 291 10.70 -3.07 36.23
N LYS A 292 10.82 -2.42 35.08
CA LYS A 292 12.01 -1.64 34.71
C LYS A 292 12.21 -0.39 35.56
N ASN A 293 11.11 0.13 36.13
CA ASN A 293 11.13 1.30 37.00
C ASN A 293 11.09 0.92 38.49
N GLY A 294 11.12 -0.37 38.83
CA GLY A 294 11.02 -0.82 40.23
C GLY A 294 9.67 -0.50 40.87
N LEU A 295 8.62 -0.32 40.05
CA LEU A 295 7.29 0.07 40.51
C LEU A 295 6.39 -1.16 40.62
N SER A 296 5.52 -1.17 41.62
CA SER A 296 4.47 -2.18 41.78
C SER A 296 3.30 -1.93 40.80
N PRO A 297 2.56 -2.95 40.32
CA PRO A 297 1.47 -2.77 39.35
C PRO A 297 0.31 -1.87 39.79
N ASP A 298 0.16 -1.64 41.09
CA ASP A 298 -0.79 -0.72 41.72
C ASP A 298 -0.25 0.70 41.89
N PHE A 299 1.01 0.95 41.53
CA PHE A 299 1.60 2.29 41.61
C PHE A 299 0.92 3.25 40.65
N GLU A 300 0.43 4.36 41.19
CA GLU A 300 -0.16 5.47 40.46
C GLU A 300 0.90 6.51 40.11
N ILE A 301 1.13 6.70 38.81
CA ILE A 301 2.07 7.70 38.29
C ILE A 301 1.49 9.11 38.40
N ARG A 302 2.37 10.10 38.57
CA ARG A 302 2.03 11.52 38.64
C ARG A 302 2.68 12.29 37.50
N VAL A 303 2.07 13.41 37.12
CA VAL A 303 2.64 14.33 36.14
C VAL A 303 4.04 14.75 36.59
N GLY A 304 5.02 14.66 35.69
CA GLY A 304 6.43 14.95 35.97
C GLY A 304 7.27 13.72 36.34
N ASP A 305 6.67 12.57 36.66
CA ASP A 305 7.40 11.34 36.92
C ASP A 305 8.27 10.95 35.71
N ARG A 306 9.47 10.43 35.99
CA ARG A 306 10.43 10.03 34.95
C ARG A 306 10.51 8.52 34.85
N LEU A 307 9.96 7.97 33.78
CA LEU A 307 9.90 6.53 33.54
C LEU A 307 10.95 6.09 32.50
N ARG A 308 11.75 5.10 32.85
CA ARG A 308 12.63 4.39 31.93
C ARG A 308 11.79 3.50 31.01
N VAL A 309 11.93 3.69 29.70
CA VAL A 309 11.22 2.91 28.67
C VAL A 309 12.14 1.94 27.90
N TYR A 310 13.46 2.16 27.94
CA TYR A 310 14.48 1.31 27.30
C TYR A 310 15.11 0.27 28.23
#